data_AF-A0A849J5Z5-F1
#
_entry.id   AF-A0A849J5Z5-F1
#
_cell.length_a   1.000
_cell.length_b   1.000
_cell.length_c   1.000
_cell.angle_alpha   90.00
_cell.angle_beta   90.00
_cell.angle_gamma   90.00
#
_symmetry.space_group_name_H-M   'P 1'
#
loop_
_entity.id
_entity.type
_entity.pdbx_description
1 polymer ?
#
loop_
_entity_poly.entity_id
_entity_poly.type
_entity_poly.pdbx_seq_one_letter_code
_entity_poly.pdbx_strand_id
1 'polypeptide(L)'
;MAYAPWNALREASYDPEFERAYPFVPPTRETTKKPDLRVLVTSKHSISIPRRILPALLLVLIGGGLLATVWARSEMATYQMQLIATEQATATAQTAHEQLLLESSSLESPSRIVGYASSKLGMVFPNTLSVKAGSGAASATKVLILPAPVAETQLPLPAGSDATQLPPSGVPSHG
;
A
#
# COMPACT_ATOMS: atom_id res chain seq x y z
N MET A 1 -7.49 5.73 -12.99
CA MET A 1 -6.73 5.67 -14.26
C MET A 1 -6.15 4.27 -14.38
N ALA A 2 -6.75 3.43 -15.24
CA ALA A 2 -6.31 2.07 -15.48
C ALA A 2 -5.33 2.07 -16.66
N TYR A 3 -4.09 1.68 -16.43
CA TYR A 3 -3.10 1.51 -17.49
C TYR A 3 -3.44 0.24 -18.27
N ALA A 4 -3.82 0.39 -19.54
CA ALA A 4 -3.95 -0.74 -20.45
C ALA A 4 -2.54 -1.33 -20.71
N PRO A 5 -2.33 -2.64 -20.49
CA PRO A 5 -1.02 -3.25 -20.71
C PRO A 5 -0.73 -3.37 -22.21
N TRP A 6 0.36 -2.75 -22.65
CA TRP A 6 0.89 -2.79 -24.03
C TRP A 6 1.27 -4.18 -24.56
N ASN A 7 1.11 -5.23 -23.75
CA ASN A 7 1.51 -6.59 -24.10
C ASN A 7 0.45 -7.39 -24.90
N ALA A 8 -0.75 -6.85 -25.10
CA ALA A 8 -1.84 -7.57 -25.79
C ALA A 8 -1.77 -7.55 -27.33
N LEU A 9 -0.80 -6.85 -27.94
CA LEU A 9 -0.70 -6.71 -29.40
C LEU A 9 0.39 -7.58 -30.06
N ARG A 10 1.07 -8.45 -29.31
CA ARG A 10 2.17 -9.27 -29.87
C ARG A 10 1.79 -10.68 -30.31
N GLU A 11 0.54 -11.11 -30.10
CA GLU A 11 0.10 -12.48 -30.43
C GLU A 11 -0.78 -12.56 -31.69
N ALA A 12 -1.02 -11.45 -32.39
CA ALA A 12 -1.76 -11.48 -33.64
C ALA A 12 -0.86 -11.87 -34.82
N SER A 13 -1.23 -13.00 -35.45
CA SER A 13 -0.90 -13.44 -36.82
C SER A 13 0.50 -13.99 -37.09
N TYR A 14 0.74 -15.23 -36.65
CA TYR A 14 1.51 -16.18 -37.46
C TYR A 14 0.51 -16.99 -38.28
N ASP A 15 0.38 -16.67 -39.57
CA ASP A 15 -0.57 -17.33 -40.47
C ASP A 15 0.18 -18.41 -41.28
N PRO A 16 0.02 -19.70 -40.94
CA PRO A 16 0.82 -20.78 -41.55
C PRO A 16 0.43 -21.08 -43.00
N GLU A 17 -0.61 -20.45 -43.56
CA GLU A 17 -1.02 -20.68 -44.94
C GLU A 17 -0.16 -19.93 -45.97
N PHE A 18 0.69 -19.00 -45.54
CA PHE A 18 1.55 -18.22 -46.45
C PHE A 18 2.67 -19.05 -47.10
N GLU A 19 2.95 -20.27 -46.62
CA GLU A 19 4.00 -21.14 -47.17
C GLU A 19 3.63 -21.88 -48.46
N ARG A 20 2.34 -21.92 -48.86
CA ARG A 20 1.92 -22.76 -50.01
C ARG A 20 1.89 -22.07 -51.37
N ALA A 21 2.19 -20.76 -51.46
CA ALA A 21 1.92 -19.98 -52.67
C ALA A 21 3.16 -19.54 -53.48
N TYR A 22 4.39 -19.83 -53.05
CA TYR A 22 5.58 -19.37 -53.76
C TYR A 22 6.40 -20.54 -54.34
N PRO A 23 6.47 -20.68 -55.68
CA PRO A 23 7.44 -21.57 -56.28
C PRO A 23 8.84 -21.04 -55.94
N PHE A 24 9.64 -21.89 -55.30
CA PHE A 24 11.05 -21.63 -55.04
C PHE A 24 11.78 -21.42 -56.36
N VAL A 25 12.02 -20.15 -56.72
CA VAL A 25 12.88 -19.79 -57.84
C VAL A 25 14.32 -19.82 -57.32
N PRO A 26 15.20 -20.72 -57.80
CA PRO A 26 16.59 -20.71 -57.36
C PRO A 26 17.22 -19.36 -57.74
N PRO A 27 17.94 -18.69 -56.83
CA PRO A 27 18.58 -17.43 -57.16
C PRO A 27 19.63 -17.70 -58.24
N THR A 28 19.45 -17.09 -59.40
CA THR A 28 20.46 -17.02 -60.46
C THR A 28 21.75 -16.50 -59.84
N ARG A 29 22.85 -17.24 -60.00
CA ARG A 29 24.20 -16.79 -59.61
C ARG A 29 24.57 -15.57 -60.45
N GLU A 30 24.21 -14.40 -59.97
CA GLU A 30 24.82 -13.17 -60.43
C GLU A 30 26.26 -13.17 -59.95
N THR A 31 27.18 -13.11 -60.92
CA THR A 31 28.61 -13.02 -60.68
C THR A 31 28.86 -11.80 -59.80
N THR A 32 29.39 -12.07 -58.60
CA THR A 32 29.67 -11.08 -57.57
C THR A 32 30.64 -10.02 -58.10
N LYS A 33 30.08 -8.93 -58.64
CA LYS A 33 30.77 -7.65 -58.73
C LYS A 33 31.01 -7.21 -57.28
N LYS A 34 32.29 -7.20 -56.88
CA LYS A 34 32.72 -6.73 -55.56
C LYS A 34 32.02 -5.40 -55.28
N PRO A 35 31.21 -5.27 -54.22
CA PRO A 35 30.64 -3.98 -53.86
C PRO A 35 31.81 -3.05 -53.55
N ASP A 36 31.90 -1.96 -54.31
CA ASP A 36 32.83 -0.87 -54.03
C ASP A 36 32.51 -0.38 -52.63
N LEU A 37 33.44 -0.60 -51.70
CA LEU A 37 33.33 -0.27 -50.28
C LEU A 37 33.42 1.26 -50.14
N ARG A 38 32.36 1.95 -50.56
CA ARG A 38 32.17 3.36 -50.22
C ARG A 38 31.83 3.42 -48.75
N VAL A 39 32.83 3.73 -47.95
CA VAL A 39 32.66 4.17 -46.58
C VAL A 39 31.62 5.30 -46.63
N LEU A 40 30.41 5.03 -46.12
CA LEU A 40 29.43 6.05 -45.82
C LEU A 40 30.04 6.91 -44.72
N VAL A 41 30.83 7.91 -45.13
CA VAL A 41 31.28 8.95 -44.23
C VAL A 41 29.99 9.65 -43.83
N THR A 42 29.48 9.33 -42.65
CA THR A 42 28.29 9.99 -42.11
C THR A 42 28.70 11.44 -41.93
N SER A 43 28.41 12.29 -42.91
CA SER A 43 28.68 13.71 -42.80
C SER A 43 27.80 14.19 -41.66
N LYS A 44 28.42 14.39 -40.50
CA LYS A 44 27.77 14.88 -39.30
C LYS A 44 27.21 16.24 -39.67
N HIS A 45 25.94 16.27 -40.08
CA HIS A 45 25.22 17.51 -40.34
C HIS A 45 25.09 18.20 -38.99
N SER A 46 26.09 19.01 -38.66
CA SER A 46 26.05 19.92 -37.54
C SER A 46 24.97 20.93 -37.89
N ILE A 47 23.78 20.74 -37.32
CA ILE A 47 22.69 21.69 -37.42
C ILE A 47 23.18 22.96 -36.71
N SER A 48 23.73 23.89 -37.49
CA SER A 48 24.23 25.15 -36.96
C SER A 48 23.03 26.01 -36.58
N ILE A 49 22.71 26.06 -35.30
CA ILE A 49 21.68 26.96 -34.79
C ILE A 49 22.21 28.39 -34.99
N PRO A 50 21.47 29.28 -35.65
CA PRO A 50 21.92 30.65 -35.85
C PRO A 50 22.08 31.34 -34.49
N ARG A 51 23.23 32.02 -34.28
CA ARG A 51 23.59 32.67 -33.01
C ARG A 51 22.53 33.64 -32.47
N ARG A 52 21.66 34.16 -33.34
CA ARG A 52 20.55 35.05 -32.98
C ARG A 52 19.40 34.34 -32.24
N ILE A 53 19.23 33.03 -32.42
CA ILE A 53 18.19 32.24 -31.73
C ILE A 53 18.67 31.76 -30.36
N LEU A 54 19.98 31.66 -30.17
CA LEU A 54 20.59 31.21 -28.90
C LEU A 54 20.07 31.95 -27.65
N PRO A 55 19.97 33.30 -27.61
CA PRO A 55 19.43 33.99 -26.44
C PRO A 55 17.95 33.70 -26.19
N ALA A 56 17.14 33.58 -27.25
CA ALA A 56 15.72 33.23 -27.13
C ALA A 56 15.55 31.81 -26.58
N LEU A 57 16.37 30.86 -27.05
CA LEU A 57 16.37 29.48 -26.57
C LEU A 57 16.77 29.41 -25.09
N LEU A 58 17.80 30.15 -24.67
CA LEU A 58 18.19 30.24 -23.27
C LEU A 58 17.06 30.82 -22.40
N LEU A 59 16.39 31.88 -22.87
CA LEU A 59 15.28 32.49 -22.13
C LEU A 59 14.11 31.52 -21.98
N VAL A 60 13.76 30.79 -23.05
CA VAL A 60 12.73 29.73 -22.99
C VAL A 60 13.14 28.60 -22.07
N LEU A 61 14.41 28.18 -22.08
CA LEU A 61 14.90 27.12 -21.21
C LEU A 61 14.82 27.53 -19.74
N ILE A 62 15.28 28.74 -19.40
CA ILE A 62 15.27 29.27 -18.04
C ILE A 62 13.84 29.52 -17.58
N GLY A 63 13.03 30.17 -18.41
CA GLY A 63 11.62 30.44 -18.12
C GLY A 63 10.80 29.16 -17.96
N GLY A 64 11.02 28.19 -18.86
CA GLY A 64 10.39 26.87 -18.79
C GLY A 64 10.83 26.08 -17.56
N GLY A 65 12.11 26.12 -17.20
CA GLY A 65 12.63 25.50 -15.98
C GLY A 65 12.01 26.09 -14.71
N LEU A 66 11.94 27.43 -14.61
CA LEU A 66 11.27 28.12 -13.51
C LEU A 66 9.79 27.73 -13.42
N LEU A 67 9.08 27.74 -14.55
CA LEU A 67 7.67 27.35 -14.60
C LEU A 67 7.47 25.88 -14.15
N ALA A 68 8.33 24.98 -14.62
CA ALA A 68 8.28 23.56 -14.25
C ALA A 68 8.49 23.35 -12.75
N THR A 69 9.43 24.09 -12.13
CA THR A 69 9.66 23.98 -10.67
C THR A 69 8.47 24.48 -9.85
N VAL A 70 7.84 25.59 -10.26
CA VAL A 70 6.63 26.10 -9.61
C VAL A 70 5.49 25.11 -9.74
N TRP A 71 5.31 24.54 -10.93
CA TRP A 71 4.28 23.54 -11.18
C TRP A 71 4.49 22.27 -10.35
N ALA A 72 5.71 21.73 -10.33
CA ALA A 72 6.06 20.57 -9.50
C ALA A 72 5.81 20.83 -8.00
N ARG A 73 6.13 22.04 -7.52
CA ARG A 73 5.86 22.43 -6.13
C ARG A 73 4.36 22.51 -5.83
N SER A 74 3.56 22.97 -6.78
CA SER A 74 2.10 23.03 -6.63
C SER A 74 1.45 21.64 -6.59
N GLU A 75 1.95 20.71 -7.40
CA GLU A 75 1.49 19.32 -7.36
C GLU A 75 1.89 18.65 -6.05
N MET A 76 3.13 18.85 -5.58
CA MET A 76 3.56 18.32 -4.28
C MET A 76 2.68 18.79 -3.13
N ALA A 77 2.27 20.06 -3.11
CA ALA A 77 1.35 20.57 -2.10
C ALA A 77 -0.02 19.86 -2.16
N THR A 78 -0.51 19.57 -3.36
CA THR A 78 -1.77 18.84 -3.56
C THR A 78 -1.66 17.40 -3.03
N TYR A 79 -0.57 16.71 -3.32
CA TYR A 79 -0.32 15.36 -2.81
C TYR A 79 -0.17 15.33 -1.28
N GLN A 80 0.45 16.34 -0.68
CA GLN A 80 0.55 16.45 0.78
C GLN A 80 -0.82 16.57 1.43
N MET A 81 -1.74 17.37 0.86
CA MET A 81 -3.10 17.47 1.38
C MET A 81 -3.86 16.14 1.27
N GLN A 82 -3.69 15.42 0.16
CA GLN A 82 -4.30 14.10 -0.01
C GLN A 82 -3.74 13.09 1.01
N LEU A 83 -2.43 13.09 1.24
CA LEU A 83 -1.78 12.23 2.23
C LEU A 83 -2.35 12.49 3.63
N ILE A 84 -2.40 13.76 4.05
CA ILE A 84 -2.95 14.16 5.35
C ILE A 84 -4.41 13.73 5.48
N ALA A 85 -5.22 13.91 4.44
CA ALA A 85 -6.62 13.48 4.43
C ALA A 85 -6.74 11.95 4.58
N THR A 86 -5.88 11.17 3.90
CA THR A 86 -5.86 9.72 4.04
C THR A 86 -5.39 9.27 5.43
N GLU A 87 -4.37 9.92 6.01
CA GLU A 87 -3.90 9.62 7.36
C GLU A 87 -5.01 9.89 8.40
N GLN A 88 -5.71 11.02 8.29
CA GLN A 88 -6.85 11.32 9.15
C GLN A 88 -7.98 10.30 8.98
N ALA A 89 -8.30 9.88 7.75
CA ALA A 89 -9.29 8.84 7.51
C ALA A 89 -8.87 7.49 8.12
N THR A 90 -7.58 7.14 8.06
CA THR A 90 -7.09 5.89 8.69
C THR A 90 -7.11 5.97 10.21
N ALA A 91 -6.73 7.11 10.81
CA ALA A 91 -6.76 7.31 12.25
C ALA A 91 -8.20 7.21 12.78
N THR A 92 -9.15 7.85 12.11
CA THR A 92 -10.58 7.75 12.48
C THR A 92 -11.11 6.32 12.36
N ALA A 93 -10.77 5.61 11.28
CA ALA A 93 -11.14 4.20 11.14
C ALA A 93 -10.53 3.30 12.23
N GLN A 94 -9.26 3.53 12.60
CA GLN A 94 -8.60 2.79 13.68
C GLN A 94 -9.28 3.04 15.03
N THR A 95 -9.56 4.30 15.37
CA THR A 95 -10.27 4.61 16.63
C THR A 95 -11.67 3.99 16.69
N ALA A 96 -12.40 3.99 15.57
CA ALA A 96 -13.70 3.32 15.50
C ALA A 96 -13.57 1.79 15.65
N HIS A 97 -12.55 1.19 15.04
CA HIS A 97 -12.28 -0.24 15.17
C HIS A 97 -11.92 -0.64 16.60
N GLU A 98 -11.09 0.15 17.29
CA GLU A 98 -10.77 -0.08 18.70
C GLU A 98 -12.00 0.03 19.60
N GLN A 99 -12.88 1.02 19.34
CA GLN A 99 -14.15 1.13 20.06
C GLN A 99 -15.04 -0.09 19.84
N LEU A 100 -15.16 -0.57 18.60
CA LEU A 100 -15.93 -1.78 18.29
C LEU A 100 -15.32 -3.03 18.94
N LEU A 101 -14.00 -3.14 19.00
CA LEU A 101 -13.33 -4.23 19.72
C LEU A 101 -13.62 -4.17 21.22
N LEU A 102 -13.58 -2.99 21.82
CA LEU A 102 -13.93 -2.80 23.23
C LEU A 102 -15.41 -3.15 23.47
N GLU A 103 -16.31 -2.70 22.59
CA GLU A 103 -17.73 -3.02 22.67
C GLU A 103 -17.97 -4.54 22.54
N SER A 104 -17.35 -5.18 21.55
CA SER A 104 -17.38 -6.64 21.36
C SER A 104 -16.86 -7.36 22.60
N SER A 105 -15.73 -6.93 23.17
CA SER A 105 -15.17 -7.54 24.39
C SER A 105 -16.09 -7.37 25.60
N SER A 106 -16.84 -6.27 25.66
CA SER A 106 -17.81 -6.01 26.72
C SER A 106 -19.06 -6.89 26.61
N LEU A 107 -19.47 -7.21 25.38
CA LEU A 107 -20.58 -8.10 25.07
C LEU A 107 -20.20 -9.57 25.29
N GLU A 108 -18.98 -9.95 24.90
CA GLU A 108 -18.43 -11.29 25.10
C GLU A 108 -17.97 -11.56 26.53
N SER A 109 -18.10 -10.59 27.45
CA SER A 109 -17.66 -10.76 28.84
C SER A 109 -18.20 -12.08 29.43
N PRO A 110 -17.33 -13.05 29.75
CA PRO A 110 -17.73 -14.36 30.26
C PRO A 110 -18.63 -14.24 31.49
N SER A 111 -18.45 -13.17 32.27
CA SER A 111 -19.28 -12.85 33.43
C SER A 111 -20.78 -12.72 33.09
N ARG A 112 -21.14 -12.15 31.93
CA ARG A 112 -22.54 -12.06 31.48
C ARG A 112 -23.09 -13.42 31.10
N ILE A 113 -22.29 -14.25 30.42
CA ILE A 113 -22.69 -15.61 30.04
C ILE A 113 -22.90 -16.46 31.29
N VAL A 114 -21.98 -16.40 32.26
CA VAL A 114 -22.08 -17.09 33.56
C VAL A 114 -23.25 -16.57 34.40
N GLY A 115 -23.48 -15.26 34.42
CA GLY A 115 -24.62 -14.64 35.10
C GLY A 115 -25.96 -15.03 34.49
N TYR A 116 -26.06 -15.06 33.16
CA TYR A 116 -27.26 -15.50 32.45
C TYR A 116 -27.50 -17.01 32.64
N ALA A 117 -26.46 -17.84 32.53
CA ALA A 117 -26.53 -19.27 32.78
C ALA A 117 -26.96 -19.61 34.21
N SER A 118 -26.43 -18.90 35.21
CA SER A 118 -26.81 -19.11 36.61
C SER A 118 -28.24 -18.63 36.90
N SER A 119 -28.63 -17.44 36.39
CA SER A 119 -29.94 -16.84 36.69
C SER A 119 -31.11 -17.41 35.90
N LYS A 120 -30.91 -17.83 34.63
CA LYS A 120 -31.99 -18.33 33.76
C LYS A 120 -32.00 -19.84 33.61
N LEU A 121 -30.83 -20.49 33.61
CA LEU A 121 -30.74 -21.94 33.46
C LEU A 121 -30.48 -22.67 34.78
N GLY A 122 -30.29 -21.95 35.89
CA GLY A 122 -29.98 -22.56 37.19
C GLY A 122 -28.64 -23.30 37.20
N MET A 123 -27.73 -23.00 36.24
CA MET A 123 -26.44 -23.67 36.17
C MET A 123 -25.50 -23.12 37.24
N VAL A 124 -25.21 -23.95 38.23
CA VAL A 124 -24.20 -23.70 39.27
C VAL A 124 -22.85 -24.22 38.76
N PHE A 125 -21.84 -23.36 38.71
CA PHE A 125 -20.48 -23.81 38.38
C PHE A 125 -20.00 -24.77 39.49
N PRO A 126 -19.59 -26.00 39.14
CA PRO A 126 -19.04 -26.91 40.14
C PRO A 126 -17.68 -26.38 40.62
N ASN A 127 -17.59 -26.04 41.92
CA ASN A 127 -16.35 -25.58 42.56
C ASN A 127 -15.22 -26.64 42.56
N THR A 128 -15.53 -27.89 42.20
CA THR A 128 -14.59 -28.99 42.17
C THR A 128 -14.87 -29.86 40.95
N LEU A 129 -13.97 -29.85 39.97
CA LEU A 129 -13.98 -30.82 38.87
C LEU A 129 -13.37 -32.12 39.38
N SER A 130 -14.19 -33.09 39.76
CA SER A 130 -13.73 -34.45 40.03
C SER A 130 -13.55 -35.18 38.70
N VAL A 131 -12.35 -35.11 38.13
CA VAL A 131 -11.99 -35.88 36.93
C VAL A 131 -11.83 -37.34 37.35
N LYS A 132 -12.87 -38.15 37.14
CA LYS A 132 -12.71 -39.62 37.16
C LYS A 132 -11.96 -40.01 35.90
N ALA A 133 -10.65 -40.21 36.03
CA ALA A 133 -9.87 -40.90 35.00
C ALA A 133 -10.50 -42.28 34.78
N GLY A 134 -10.96 -42.54 33.55
CA GLY A 134 -11.49 -43.83 33.15
C GLY A 134 -10.49 -44.93 33.49
N SER A 135 -11.00 -45.98 34.14
CA SER A 135 -10.28 -47.16 34.61
C SER A 135 -9.12 -47.57 33.72
N GLY A 136 -7.89 -47.26 34.14
CA GLY A 136 -6.70 -47.65 33.40
C GLY A 136 -5.36 -47.06 33.83
N ALA A 137 -5.24 -46.35 34.94
CA ALA A 137 -3.94 -46.10 35.57
C ALA A 137 -4.13 -45.62 37.00
N ALA A 138 -3.25 -46.11 37.88
CA ALA A 138 -3.25 -45.91 39.31
C ALA A 138 -3.50 -44.45 39.75
N SER A 139 -4.28 -44.33 40.82
CA SER A 139 -4.59 -43.13 41.57
C SER A 139 -3.39 -42.18 41.73
N ALA A 140 -3.39 -41.11 40.94
CA ALA A 140 -2.72 -39.86 41.31
C ALA A 140 -3.83 -38.82 41.47
N THR A 141 -4.35 -38.68 42.69
CA THR A 141 -5.21 -37.56 43.07
C THR A 141 -4.37 -36.28 43.04
N LYS A 142 -4.13 -35.74 41.85
CA LYS A 142 -3.59 -34.40 41.70
C LYS A 142 -4.76 -33.45 41.88
N VAL A 143 -4.94 -32.96 43.10
CA VAL A 143 -5.84 -31.84 43.38
C VAL A 143 -5.31 -30.66 42.58
N LEU A 144 -5.90 -30.43 41.42
CA LEU A 144 -5.67 -29.22 40.65
C LEU A 144 -6.45 -28.12 41.36
N ILE A 145 -5.80 -27.49 42.35
CA ILE A 145 -6.24 -26.22 42.89
C ILE A 145 -6.22 -25.26 41.70
N LEU A 146 -7.40 -24.94 41.15
CA LEU A 146 -7.53 -23.81 40.25
C LEU A 146 -6.99 -22.61 41.03
N PRO A 147 -5.97 -21.88 40.52
CA PRO A 147 -5.57 -20.64 41.16
C PRO A 147 -6.83 -19.77 41.25
N ALA A 148 -7.07 -19.22 42.44
CA ALA A 148 -8.10 -18.22 42.68
C ALA A 148 -8.07 -17.17 41.55
N PRO A 149 -9.22 -16.55 41.20
CA PRO A 149 -9.26 -15.51 40.17
C PRO A 149 -8.14 -14.52 40.49
N VAL A 150 -7.15 -14.49 39.60
CA VAL A 150 -6.01 -13.58 39.71
C VAL A 150 -6.62 -12.20 39.76
N ALA A 151 -6.48 -11.55 40.92
CA ALA A 151 -6.82 -10.15 41.08
C ALA A 151 -6.28 -9.40 39.88
N GLU A 152 -7.15 -8.61 39.25
CA GLU A 152 -6.87 -7.75 38.12
C GLU A 152 -5.40 -7.37 38.06
N THR A 153 -4.69 -7.89 37.05
CA THR A 153 -3.51 -7.21 36.55
C THR A 153 -4.01 -5.85 36.12
N GLN A 154 -3.91 -4.87 37.02
CA GLN A 154 -4.05 -3.47 36.69
C GLN A 154 -3.04 -3.20 35.57
N LEU A 155 -3.53 -3.23 34.34
CA LEU A 155 -2.80 -2.65 33.23
C LEU A 155 -2.45 -1.22 33.68
N PRO A 156 -1.16 -0.83 33.67
CA PRO A 156 -0.83 0.57 33.93
C PRO A 156 -1.60 1.39 32.89
N LEU A 157 -2.52 2.23 33.38
CA LEU A 157 -3.15 3.23 32.55
C LEU A 157 -2.03 3.99 31.84
N PRO A 158 -2.09 4.22 30.52
CA PRO A 158 -1.23 5.22 29.91
C PRO A 158 -1.50 6.53 30.66
N ALA A 159 -0.44 7.08 31.25
CA ALA A 159 -0.48 8.38 31.88
C ALA A 159 -0.96 9.40 30.86
N GLY A 160 -2.25 9.75 30.94
CA GLY A 160 -2.78 10.90 30.25
C GLY A 160 -2.19 12.12 30.92
N SER A 161 -1.28 12.81 30.23
CA SER A 161 -1.13 14.26 30.26
C SER A 161 0.18 14.64 29.57
N ASP A 162 0.11 15.18 28.36
CA ASP A 162 0.81 16.44 28.11
C ASP A 162 0.07 17.25 27.05
N ALA A 163 -0.58 18.28 27.57
CA ALA A 163 -0.82 19.59 27.00
C ALA A 163 -1.32 19.67 25.55
N THR A 164 -2.63 19.84 25.44
CA THR A 164 -3.27 20.87 24.62
C THR A 164 -2.41 22.13 24.50
N GLN A 165 -1.64 22.23 23.41
CA GLN A 165 -0.95 23.46 23.02
C GLN A 165 -2.00 24.40 22.39
N LEU A 166 -2.46 25.38 23.15
CA LEU A 166 -3.30 26.47 22.66
C LEU A 166 -2.61 27.17 21.47
N PRO A 167 -3.31 27.46 20.37
CA PRO A 167 -2.79 28.38 19.36
C PRO A 167 -2.76 29.82 19.93
N PRO A 168 -1.70 30.60 19.66
CA PRO A 168 -1.66 32.01 20.06
C PRO A 168 -2.73 32.79 19.28
N SER A 169 -3.67 33.42 20.00
CA SER A 169 -4.58 34.40 19.42
C SER A 169 -3.78 35.67 19.06
N GLY A 170 -3.20 35.69 17.87
CA GLY A 170 -2.67 36.91 17.27
C GLY A 170 -3.83 37.79 16.81
N VAL A 171 -4.23 38.75 17.63
CA VAL A 171 -5.13 39.84 17.25
C VAL A 171 -4.32 40.83 16.38
N PRO A 172 -4.72 41.11 15.13
CA PRO A 172 -4.09 42.16 14.34
C PRO A 172 -4.52 43.53 14.87
N SER A 173 -3.55 44.27 15.42
CA SER A 173 -3.67 45.70 15.70
C SER A 173 -3.60 46.47 14.38
N HIS A 174 -4.74 46.97 13.91
CA HIS A 174 -4.78 48.02 12.90
C HIS A 174 -4.32 49.34 13.52
N GLY A 175 -3.20 49.86 13.03
CA GLY A 175 -2.82 51.26 13.08
C GLY A 175 -2.71 51.77 11.65
#